data_AF-A0A934B6U1-F1
#
_entry.id   AF-A0A934B6U1-F1
#
_cell.length_a   1.000
_cell.length_b   1.000
_cell.length_c   1.000
_cell.angle_alpha   90.00
_cell.angle_beta   90.00
_cell.angle_gamma   90.00
#
_symmetry.space_group_name_H-M   'P 1'
#
loop_
_entity.id
_entity.type
_entity.pdbx_description
1 polymer ?
#
loop_
_entity_poly.entity_id
_entity_poly.type
_entity_poly.pdbx_seq_one_letter_code
_entity_poly.pdbx_strand_id
1 'polypeptide(L)'
;MAILGTKVGIGLGYYGEELHQLALAGLVHDIGLFAVPKSLITKPGRLTQEERTLIEGHPELGYQVVEKCGPAYHWLGQLTRQAHERFNGQGYPNRLTGREISDMALIVGVVDVFDALVSERPYRRRLLPHEAVKELLVAERRAFPREILKALVEQLSVYPLGTTVRLTTGEIGTVATVNSRYPLRPVVRLDEQQEHEGSSSCEIDLSRAPLVSIAE
;
A
#
# COMPACT_ATOMS: atom_id res chain seq x y z
N MET A 1 -5.55 -0.74 5.23
CA MET A 1 -5.14 -2.15 5.27
C MET A 1 -6.10 -3.11 4.58
N ALA A 2 -7.13 -3.63 5.26
CA ALA A 2 -7.95 -4.75 4.76
C ALA A 2 -8.54 -4.53 3.36
N ILE A 3 -9.17 -3.39 3.10
CA ILE A 3 -9.79 -3.08 1.79
C ILE A 3 -8.77 -3.14 0.65
N LEU A 4 -7.60 -2.51 0.83
CA LEU A 4 -6.57 -2.46 -0.20
C LEU A 4 -5.93 -3.84 -0.38
N GLY A 5 -5.64 -4.57 0.72
CA GLY A 5 -5.18 -5.96 0.66
C GLY A 5 -6.12 -6.85 -0.13
N THR A 6 -7.42 -6.80 0.15
CA THR A 6 -8.43 -7.57 -0.60
C THR A 6 -8.45 -7.19 -2.09
N LYS A 7 -8.31 -5.90 -2.44
CA LYS A 7 -8.19 -5.50 -3.85
C LYS A 7 -6.96 -6.09 -4.53
N VAL A 8 -5.80 -6.08 -3.86
CA VAL A 8 -4.58 -6.72 -4.37
C VAL A 8 -4.81 -8.22 -4.55
N GLY A 9 -5.43 -8.89 -3.59
CA GLY A 9 -5.83 -10.30 -3.69
C GLY A 9 -6.71 -10.58 -4.91
N ILE A 10 -7.71 -9.74 -5.18
CA ILE A 10 -8.54 -9.83 -6.40
C ILE A 10 -7.68 -9.71 -7.66
N GLY A 11 -6.75 -8.76 -7.69
CA GLY A 11 -5.81 -8.59 -8.80
C GLY A 11 -4.89 -9.80 -9.04
N LEU A 12 -4.62 -10.58 -7.99
CA LEU A 12 -3.87 -11.83 -8.04
C LEU A 12 -4.74 -13.07 -8.30
N GLY A 13 -6.06 -12.90 -8.42
CA GLY A 13 -7.01 -13.96 -8.73
C GLY A 13 -7.54 -14.73 -7.51
N TYR A 14 -7.44 -14.18 -6.30
CA TYR A 14 -8.05 -14.77 -5.11
C TYR A 14 -9.57 -14.53 -5.10
N TYR A 15 -10.32 -15.48 -4.53
CA TYR A 15 -11.78 -15.40 -4.45
C TYR A 15 -12.34 -16.07 -3.19
N GLY A 16 -13.59 -15.74 -2.85
CA GLY A 16 -14.33 -16.37 -1.76
C GLY A 16 -13.58 -16.32 -0.43
N GLU A 17 -13.29 -17.48 0.12
CA GLU A 17 -12.65 -17.63 1.43
C GLU A 17 -11.25 -17.02 1.50
N GLU A 18 -10.47 -17.06 0.41
CA GLU A 18 -9.12 -16.47 0.39
C GLU A 18 -9.17 -14.94 0.62
N LEU A 19 -10.18 -14.28 0.06
CA LEU A 19 -10.40 -12.84 0.25
C LEU A 19 -10.88 -12.53 1.68
N HIS A 20 -11.71 -13.39 2.27
CA HIS A 20 -12.08 -13.27 3.68
C HIS A 20 -10.86 -13.42 4.59
N GLN A 21 -10.02 -14.42 4.35
CA GLN A 21 -8.80 -14.65 5.12
C GLN A 21 -7.86 -13.44 5.03
N LEU A 22 -7.67 -12.90 3.83
CA LEU A 22 -6.83 -11.73 3.60
C LEU A 22 -7.39 -10.46 4.26
N ALA A 23 -8.71 -10.26 4.20
CA ALA A 23 -9.38 -9.16 4.88
C ALA A 23 -9.19 -9.26 6.40
N LEU A 24 -9.39 -10.44 6.97
CA LEU A 24 -9.25 -10.68 8.40
C LEU A 24 -7.79 -10.49 8.84
N ALA A 25 -6.82 -11.04 8.10
CA ALA A 25 -5.40 -10.82 8.35
C ALA A 25 -5.03 -9.33 8.32
N GLY A 26 -5.53 -8.59 7.32
CA GLY A 26 -5.31 -7.14 7.24
C GLY A 26 -5.91 -6.35 8.41
N LEU A 27 -6.99 -6.82 9.03
CA LEU A 27 -7.58 -6.18 10.22
C LEU A 27 -6.78 -6.45 11.49
N VAL A 28 -6.17 -7.63 11.62
CA VAL A 28 -5.56 -8.07 12.89
C VAL A 28 -4.03 -8.13 12.87
N HIS A 29 -3.37 -7.87 11.74
CA HIS A 29 -1.91 -7.99 11.61
C HIS A 29 -1.13 -7.25 12.73
N ASP A 30 -1.62 -6.09 13.14
CA ASP A 30 -1.01 -5.24 14.18
C ASP A 30 -1.69 -5.36 15.56
N ILE A 31 -2.54 -6.38 15.79
CA ILE A 31 -3.26 -6.56 17.08
C ILE A 31 -2.29 -6.69 18.27
N GLY A 32 -1.07 -7.18 18.03
CA GLY A 32 -0.04 -7.26 19.07
C GLY A 32 0.47 -5.91 19.57
N LEU A 33 0.24 -4.80 18.84
CA LEU A 33 0.63 -3.47 19.30
C LEU A 33 -0.10 -3.07 20.58
N PHE A 34 -1.28 -3.63 20.87
CA PHE A 34 -1.98 -3.39 22.13
C PHE A 34 -1.22 -3.89 23.38
N ALA A 35 -0.27 -4.80 23.21
CA ALA A 35 0.60 -5.27 24.28
C ALA A 35 1.90 -4.45 24.40
N VAL A 36 2.18 -3.53 23.46
CA VAL A 36 3.34 -2.63 23.49
C VAL A 36 2.98 -1.36 24.29
N PRO A 37 3.88 -0.84 25.15
CA PRO A 37 3.63 0.40 25.88
C PRO A 37 3.24 1.56 24.95
N LYS A 38 2.09 2.19 25.21
CA LYS A 38 1.56 3.29 24.40
C LYS A 38 2.57 4.45 24.24
N SER A 39 3.38 4.71 25.28
CA SER A 39 4.42 5.74 25.24
C SER A 39 5.47 5.51 24.15
N LEU A 40 5.74 4.25 23.76
CA LEU A 40 6.63 3.93 22.65
C LEU A 40 5.95 4.14 21.30
N ILE A 41 4.69 3.73 21.18
CA ILE A 41 3.91 3.86 19.93
C ILE A 41 3.72 5.34 19.56
N THR A 42 3.48 6.20 20.56
CA THR A 42 3.24 7.64 20.35
C THR A 42 4.50 8.49 20.56
N LYS A 43 5.69 7.89 20.65
CA LYS A 43 6.93 8.62 20.95
C LYS A 43 7.26 9.61 19.81
N PRO A 44 7.48 10.91 20.10
CA PRO A 44 8.01 11.83 19.11
C PRO A 44 9.51 11.57 18.89
N GLY A 45 9.92 11.54 17.62
CA GLY A 45 11.32 11.34 17.24
C GLY A 45 11.73 9.89 16.98
N ARG A 46 13.04 9.62 16.97
CA ARG A 46 13.59 8.29 16.65
C ARG A 46 13.51 7.37 17.86
N LEU A 47 13.15 6.10 17.62
CA LEU A 47 13.24 5.03 18.60
C LEU A 47 14.71 4.64 18.84
N THR A 48 15.06 4.25 20.07
CA THR A 48 16.32 3.54 20.33
C THR A 48 16.25 2.11 19.78
N GLN A 49 17.37 1.42 19.73
CA GLN A 49 17.39 0.04 19.22
C GLN A 49 16.57 -0.92 20.10
N GLU A 50 16.57 -0.68 21.42
CA GLU A 50 15.81 -1.46 22.39
C GLU A 50 14.31 -1.20 22.24
N GLU A 51 13.90 0.06 22.10
CA GLU A 51 12.51 0.44 21.87
C GLU A 51 11.98 -0.13 20.54
N ARG A 52 12.82 -0.10 19.51
CA ARG A 52 12.50 -0.69 18.21
C ARG A 52 12.30 -2.20 18.33
N THR A 53 13.19 -2.90 19.05
CA THR A 53 13.07 -4.35 19.28
C THR A 53 11.76 -4.71 19.99
N LEU A 54 11.32 -3.89 20.95
CA LEU A 54 10.03 -4.11 21.64
C LEU A 54 8.84 -3.97 20.68
N ILE A 55 8.86 -2.96 19.81
CA ILE A 55 7.81 -2.77 18.80
C ILE A 55 7.86 -3.89 17.75
N GLU A 56 9.04 -4.28 17.28
CA GLU A 56 9.21 -5.39 16.32
C GLU A 56 8.81 -6.76 16.90
N GLY A 57 8.60 -6.87 18.22
CA GLY A 57 8.00 -8.04 18.87
C GLY A 57 6.48 -8.16 18.70
N HIS A 58 5.78 -7.12 18.24
CA HIS A 58 4.32 -7.13 18.15
C HIS A 58 3.72 -8.23 17.24
N PRO A 59 4.35 -8.70 16.14
CA PRO A 59 3.75 -9.77 15.34
C PRO A 59 3.66 -11.09 16.12
N GLU A 60 4.65 -11.37 16.97
CA GLU A 60 4.67 -12.55 17.84
C GLU A 60 3.63 -12.41 18.97
N LEU A 61 3.48 -11.21 19.54
CA LEU A 61 2.41 -10.94 20.51
C LEU A 61 1.02 -11.09 19.87
N GLY A 62 0.86 -10.62 18.63
CA GLY A 62 -0.37 -10.77 17.85
C GLY A 62 -0.69 -12.23 17.57
N TYR A 63 0.30 -13.02 17.15
CA TYR A 63 0.19 -14.47 16.99
C TYR A 63 -0.36 -15.13 18.26
N GLN A 64 0.26 -14.86 19.41
CA GLN A 64 -0.15 -15.45 20.69
C GLN A 64 -1.57 -15.06 21.11
N VAL A 65 -2.04 -13.85 20.75
CA VAL A 65 -3.42 -13.43 20.98
C VAL A 65 -4.39 -14.23 20.10
N VAL A 66 -4.09 -14.37 18.81
CA VAL A 66 -4.94 -15.09 17.86
C VAL A 66 -5.00 -16.59 18.18
N GLU A 67 -3.89 -17.21 18.58
CA GLU A 67 -3.86 -18.64 18.95
C GLU A 67 -4.82 -18.98 20.12
N LYS A 68 -5.07 -18.02 21.02
CA LYS A 68 -6.02 -18.19 22.14
C LYS A 68 -7.47 -18.30 21.68
N CYS A 69 -7.80 -17.88 20.46
CA CYS A 69 -9.12 -18.07 19.86
C CYS A 69 -9.36 -19.53 19.42
N GLY A 70 -8.32 -20.38 19.44
CA GLY A 70 -8.39 -21.82 19.20
C GLY A 70 -7.84 -22.25 17.84
N PRO A 71 -7.72 -23.58 17.61
CA PRO A 71 -6.99 -24.13 16.46
C PRO A 71 -7.53 -23.71 15.09
N ALA A 72 -8.82 -23.35 15.01
CA ALA A 72 -9.45 -22.88 13.77
C ALA A 72 -8.86 -21.54 13.27
N TYR A 73 -8.18 -20.77 14.13
CA TYR A 73 -7.56 -19.50 13.79
C TYR A 73 -6.04 -19.58 13.60
N HIS A 74 -5.47 -20.79 13.60
CA HIS A 74 -4.02 -20.95 13.49
C HIS A 74 -3.43 -20.31 12.23
N TRP A 75 -4.14 -20.43 11.10
CA TRP A 75 -3.77 -19.79 9.85
C TRP A 75 -3.67 -18.26 10.01
N LEU A 76 -4.60 -17.63 10.73
CA LEU A 76 -4.65 -16.19 10.95
C LEU A 76 -3.51 -15.75 11.87
N GLY A 77 -3.19 -16.56 12.87
CA GLY A 77 -2.02 -16.39 13.70
C GLY A 77 -0.75 -16.36 12.85
N GLN A 78 -0.54 -17.37 12.00
CA GLN A 78 0.65 -17.42 11.15
C GLN A 78 0.75 -16.20 10.22
N LEU A 79 -0.36 -15.79 9.59
CA LEU A 79 -0.37 -14.59 8.75
C LEU A 79 -0.02 -13.32 9.53
N THR A 80 -0.58 -13.17 10.74
CA THR A 80 -0.28 -12.05 11.65
C THR A 80 1.21 -12.00 11.98
N ARG A 81 1.79 -13.16 12.32
CA ARG A 81 3.22 -13.27 12.64
C ARG A 81 4.12 -12.90 11.46
N GLN A 82 3.70 -13.25 10.25
CA GLN A 82 4.49 -13.10 9.03
C GLN A 82 4.27 -11.77 8.30
N ALA A 83 3.33 -10.93 8.70
CA ALA A 83 2.97 -9.69 7.99
C ALA A 83 4.15 -8.73 7.80
N HIS A 84 5.12 -8.78 8.71
CA HIS A 84 6.33 -7.95 8.68
C HIS A 84 7.58 -8.69 8.14
N GLU A 85 7.42 -9.92 7.67
CA GLU A 85 8.47 -10.63 6.95
C GLU A 85 8.67 -10.03 5.55
N ARG A 86 9.87 -10.21 5.01
CA ARG A 86 10.23 -9.73 3.66
C ARG A 86 10.88 -10.85 2.88
N PHE A 87 10.57 -10.94 1.60
CA PHE A 87 11.02 -12.02 0.72
C PHE A 87 12.55 -12.21 0.69
N ASN A 88 13.31 -11.15 0.98
CA ASN A 88 14.77 -11.14 1.09
C ASN A 88 15.33 -11.45 2.49
N GLY A 89 14.51 -11.79 3.48
CA GLY A 89 14.93 -12.10 4.86
C GLY A 89 15.25 -10.88 5.73
N GLN A 90 15.01 -9.66 5.25
CA GLN A 90 15.26 -8.44 6.03
C GLN A 90 14.07 -8.04 6.93
N GLY A 91 12.99 -8.82 6.90
CA GLY A 91 11.82 -8.63 7.75
C GLY A 91 12.01 -9.14 9.17
N TYR A 92 10.91 -9.22 9.90
CA TYR A 92 10.86 -9.68 11.30
C TYR A 92 9.49 -10.34 11.56
N PRO A 93 9.34 -11.16 12.62
CA PRO A 93 10.31 -11.46 13.67
C PRO A 93 11.28 -12.62 13.37
N ASN A 94 10.92 -13.54 12.46
CA ASN A 94 11.66 -14.78 12.23
C ASN A 94 12.67 -14.68 11.08
N ARG A 95 12.63 -13.60 10.28
CA ARG A 95 13.52 -13.37 9.13
C ARG A 95 13.39 -14.47 8.07
N LEU A 96 12.16 -14.88 7.83
CA LEU A 96 11.83 -15.88 6.82
C LEU A 96 12.20 -15.38 5.43
N THR A 97 12.46 -16.31 4.51
CA THR A 97 12.87 -15.98 3.15
C THR A 97 12.00 -16.67 2.11
N GLY A 98 11.81 -16.00 0.97
CA GLY A 98 11.17 -16.60 -0.20
C GLY A 98 9.83 -17.27 0.12
N ARG A 99 9.74 -18.57 -0.15
CA ARG A 99 8.53 -19.40 -0.01
C ARG A 99 8.24 -19.87 1.42
N GLU A 100 9.07 -19.52 2.38
CA GLU A 100 8.78 -19.75 3.81
C GLU A 100 7.69 -18.80 4.32
N ILE A 101 7.47 -17.69 3.60
CA ILE A 101 6.46 -16.68 3.89
C ILE A 101 5.20 -16.98 3.08
N SER A 102 4.04 -16.88 3.73
CA SER A 102 2.76 -16.94 3.03
C SER A 102 2.60 -15.77 2.07
N ASP A 103 2.11 -16.04 0.85
CA ASP A 103 1.79 -15.01 -0.14
C ASP A 103 0.76 -14.00 0.43
N MET A 104 -0.22 -14.45 1.22
CA MET A 104 -1.17 -13.55 1.90
C MET A 104 -0.47 -12.61 2.88
N ALA A 105 0.54 -13.08 3.61
CA ALA A 105 1.32 -12.26 4.53
C ALA A 105 2.16 -11.22 3.75
N LEU A 106 2.72 -11.59 2.60
CA LEU A 106 3.42 -10.64 1.72
C LEU A 106 2.48 -9.59 1.13
N ILE A 107 1.22 -9.95 0.81
CA ILE A 107 0.21 -8.97 0.39
C ILE A 107 -0.12 -8.01 1.52
N VAL A 108 -0.31 -8.50 2.76
CA VAL A 108 -0.53 -7.63 3.92
C VAL A 108 0.67 -6.70 4.13
N GLY A 109 1.89 -7.25 4.09
CA GLY A 109 3.13 -6.49 4.29
C GLY A 109 3.37 -5.41 3.25
N VAL A 110 3.12 -5.66 1.96
CA VAL A 110 3.31 -4.63 0.91
C VAL A 110 2.30 -3.50 1.07
N VAL A 111 1.07 -3.82 1.49
CA VAL A 111 0.01 -2.85 1.71
C VAL A 111 0.31 -2.01 2.95
N ASP A 112 0.81 -2.63 4.02
CA ASP A 112 1.27 -1.93 5.23
C ASP A 112 2.38 -0.92 4.92
N VAL A 113 3.40 -1.34 4.16
CA VAL A 113 4.46 -0.42 3.72
C VAL A 113 3.88 0.72 2.88
N PHE A 114 2.97 0.45 1.95
CA PHE A 114 2.35 1.51 1.15
C PHE A 114 1.61 2.54 2.03
N ASP A 115 0.77 2.09 2.95
CA ASP A 115 0.00 2.95 3.85
C ASP A 115 0.90 3.73 4.80
N ALA A 116 1.98 3.11 5.29
CA ALA A 116 3.01 3.78 6.05
C ALA A 116 3.66 4.95 5.28
N LEU A 117 3.80 4.82 3.96
CA LEU A 117 4.39 5.85 3.10
C LEU A 117 3.44 7.03 2.85
N VAL A 118 2.13 6.76 2.67
CA VAL A 118 1.09 7.76 2.34
C VAL A 118 0.35 8.33 3.55
N SER A 119 0.52 7.74 4.73
CA SER A 119 -0.02 8.26 5.99
C SER A 119 0.86 9.34 6.59
N GLU A 120 0.24 10.30 7.30
CA GLU A 120 0.97 11.29 8.07
C GLU A 120 1.59 10.65 9.31
N ARG A 121 2.87 10.93 9.57
CA ARG A 121 3.58 10.47 10.77
C ARG A 121 4.29 11.63 11.46
N PRO A 122 4.44 11.63 12.79
CA PRO A 122 5.02 12.75 13.54
C PRO A 122 6.42 13.19 13.07
N TYR A 123 7.17 12.28 12.46
CA TYR A 123 8.57 12.47 12.07
C TYR A 123 8.81 12.54 10.54
N ARG A 124 7.75 12.47 9.72
CA ARG A 124 7.87 12.44 8.25
C ARG A 124 6.59 12.96 7.59
N ARG A 125 6.76 13.81 6.56
CA ARG A 125 5.66 14.20 5.67
C ARG A 125 5.18 13.00 4.86
N ARG A 126 3.86 12.84 4.73
CA ARG A 126 3.27 11.83 3.84
C ARG A 126 3.75 12.01 2.40
N LEU A 127 3.95 10.91 1.69
CA LEU A 127 4.15 10.93 0.24
C LEU A 127 2.82 10.95 -0.49
N LEU A 128 2.81 11.52 -1.68
CA LEU A 128 1.71 11.34 -2.63
C LEU A 128 1.69 9.88 -3.11
N PRO A 129 0.52 9.33 -3.49
CA PRO A 129 0.42 7.93 -3.92
C PRO A 129 1.40 7.54 -5.02
N HIS A 130 1.66 8.43 -5.99
CA HIS A 130 2.61 8.19 -7.07
C HIS A 130 4.07 8.12 -6.57
N GLU A 131 4.44 8.94 -5.58
CA GLU A 131 5.75 8.93 -4.96
C GLU A 131 5.94 7.67 -4.10
N ALA A 132 4.91 7.25 -3.37
CA ALA A 132 4.93 6.02 -2.59
C ALA A 132 5.08 4.76 -3.47
N VAL A 133 4.41 4.72 -4.62
CA VAL A 133 4.60 3.66 -5.61
C VAL A 133 6.03 3.66 -6.14
N LYS A 134 6.58 4.82 -6.48
CA LYS A 134 7.98 4.93 -6.92
C LYS A 134 8.94 4.42 -5.85
N GLU A 135 8.73 4.80 -4.59
CA GLU A 135 9.54 4.35 -3.46
C GLU A 135 9.48 2.82 -3.31
N LEU A 136 8.28 2.22 -3.34
CA LEU A 136 8.11 0.76 -3.30
C LEU A 136 8.86 0.04 -4.42
N LEU A 137 8.80 0.56 -5.65
CA LEU A 137 9.44 -0.06 -6.81
C LEU A 137 10.97 0.09 -6.82
N VAL A 138 11.52 1.04 -6.06
CA VAL A 138 12.96 1.30 -5.96
C VAL A 138 13.56 0.65 -4.71
N ALA A 139 13.03 0.99 -3.53
CA ALA A 139 13.56 0.58 -2.23
C ALA A 139 13.14 -0.86 -1.87
N GLU A 140 11.90 -1.25 -2.17
CA GLU A 140 11.32 -2.52 -1.71
C GLU A 140 11.29 -3.61 -2.79
N ARG A 141 11.94 -3.37 -3.94
CA ARG A 141 11.93 -4.28 -5.09
C ARG A 141 12.39 -5.71 -4.76
N ARG A 142 13.30 -5.86 -3.79
CA ARG A 142 13.80 -7.17 -3.34
C ARG A 142 12.98 -7.75 -2.18
N ALA A 143 12.19 -6.92 -1.52
CA ALA A 143 11.47 -7.27 -0.31
C ALA A 143 10.12 -7.94 -0.60
N PHE A 144 9.57 -7.75 -1.81
CA PHE A 144 8.31 -8.36 -2.24
C PHE A 144 8.41 -8.97 -3.65
N PRO A 145 7.68 -10.06 -3.94
CA PRO A 145 7.53 -10.59 -5.29
C PRO A 145 7.02 -9.55 -6.28
N ARG A 146 7.48 -9.65 -7.53
CA ARG A 146 7.14 -8.69 -8.59
C ARG A 146 5.65 -8.72 -8.92
N GLU A 147 5.02 -9.88 -8.82
CA GLU A 147 3.61 -10.12 -9.10
C GLU A 147 2.74 -9.36 -8.08
N ILE A 148 3.12 -9.41 -6.80
CA ILE A 148 2.43 -8.70 -5.71
C ILE A 148 2.59 -7.18 -5.87
N LEU A 149 3.81 -6.69 -6.15
CA LEU A 149 4.07 -5.27 -6.41
C LEU A 149 3.25 -4.76 -7.60
N LYS A 150 3.21 -5.54 -8.68
CA LYS A 150 2.43 -5.20 -9.87
C LYS A 150 0.94 -5.14 -9.56
N ALA A 151 0.41 -6.15 -8.87
CA ALA A 151 -1.00 -6.18 -8.48
C ALA A 151 -1.37 -4.98 -7.59
N LEU A 152 -0.52 -4.59 -6.63
CA LEU A 152 -0.73 -3.37 -5.85
C LEU A 152 -0.84 -2.13 -6.74
N VAL A 153 0.09 -1.94 -7.68
CA VAL A 153 0.09 -0.77 -8.56
C VAL A 153 -1.13 -0.74 -9.49
N GLU A 154 -1.59 -1.87 -10.00
CA GLU A 154 -2.78 -1.96 -10.86
C GLU A 154 -4.08 -1.65 -10.09
N GLN A 155 -4.11 -1.91 -8.77
CA GLN A 155 -5.25 -1.63 -7.91
C GLN A 155 -5.25 -0.21 -7.35
N LEU A 156 -4.09 0.46 -7.35
CA LEU A 156 -3.95 1.86 -6.99
C LEU A 156 -4.24 2.74 -8.20
N SER A 157 -5.29 3.56 -8.10
CA SER A 157 -5.40 4.72 -8.99
C SER A 157 -4.37 5.75 -8.53
N VAL A 158 -3.23 5.81 -9.23
CA VAL A 158 -2.14 6.75 -8.89
C VAL A 158 -2.62 8.20 -8.93
N TYR A 159 -3.59 8.47 -9.80
CA TYR A 159 -4.34 9.72 -9.89
C TYR A 159 -5.83 9.39 -9.75
N PRO A 160 -6.41 9.51 -8.54
CA PRO A 160 -7.84 9.26 -8.33
C PRO A 160 -8.73 10.17 -9.21
N LEU A 161 -9.93 9.71 -9.54
CA LEU A 161 -10.94 10.54 -10.18
C LEU A 161 -11.14 11.85 -9.42
N GLY A 162 -11.20 12.97 -10.15
CA GLY A 162 -11.33 14.31 -9.56
C GLY A 162 -10.03 14.92 -9.05
N THR A 163 -8.89 14.23 -9.16
CA THR A 163 -7.59 14.82 -8.77
C THR A 163 -7.20 15.90 -9.77
N THR A 164 -6.91 17.10 -9.30
CA THR A 164 -6.31 18.16 -10.11
C THR A 164 -4.82 17.87 -10.28
N VAL A 165 -4.36 17.91 -11.52
CA VAL A 165 -2.99 17.61 -11.92
C VAL A 165 -2.46 18.69 -12.86
N ARG A 166 -1.16 18.95 -12.82
CA ARG A 166 -0.45 19.78 -13.79
C ARG A 166 0.27 18.89 -14.79
N LEU A 167 0.09 19.12 -16.08
CA LEU A 167 0.80 18.42 -17.13
C LEU A 167 2.19 19.03 -17.38
N THR A 168 3.09 18.26 -18.01
CA THR A 168 4.42 18.76 -18.45
C THR A 168 4.34 19.91 -19.45
N THR A 169 3.19 20.07 -20.10
CA THR A 169 2.86 21.22 -20.97
C THR A 169 2.57 22.50 -20.18
N GLY A 170 2.40 22.41 -18.86
CA GLY A 170 2.05 23.52 -17.96
C GLY A 170 0.55 23.67 -17.71
N GLU A 171 -0.29 23.01 -18.52
CA GLU A 171 -1.75 23.00 -18.40
C GLU A 171 -2.19 22.31 -17.10
N ILE A 172 -3.30 22.79 -16.54
CA ILE A 172 -3.93 22.22 -15.34
C ILE A 172 -5.23 21.54 -15.78
N GLY A 173 -5.50 20.39 -15.20
CA GLY A 173 -6.75 19.69 -15.46
C GLY A 173 -7.11 18.73 -14.34
N THR A 174 -8.31 18.18 -14.44
CA THR A 174 -8.88 17.26 -13.48
C THR A 174 -8.97 15.85 -14.08
N VAL A 175 -8.56 14.84 -13.32
CA VAL A 175 -8.61 13.44 -13.75
C VAL A 175 -10.06 13.00 -13.96
N ALA A 176 -10.43 12.72 -15.21
CA ALA A 176 -11.78 12.36 -15.62
C ALA A 176 -11.98 10.83 -15.68
N THR A 177 -10.95 10.08 -16.06
CA THR A 177 -11.00 8.60 -16.11
C THR A 177 -9.68 8.01 -15.63
N VAL A 178 -9.74 6.98 -14.79
CA VAL A 178 -8.57 6.20 -14.35
C VAL A 178 -8.27 5.10 -15.36
N ASN A 179 -6.98 4.86 -15.62
CA ASN A 179 -6.53 3.81 -16.52
C ASN A 179 -5.89 2.67 -15.71
N SER A 180 -6.58 1.55 -15.55
CA SER A 180 -6.09 0.40 -14.77
C SER A 180 -4.87 -0.27 -15.40
N ARG A 181 -4.71 -0.19 -16.72
CA ARG A 181 -3.56 -0.77 -17.45
C ARG A 181 -2.32 0.11 -17.37
N TYR A 182 -2.52 1.43 -17.33
CA TYR A 182 -1.46 2.42 -17.19
C TYR A 182 -1.82 3.41 -16.08
N PRO A 183 -1.64 3.04 -14.79
CA PRO A 183 -2.09 3.86 -13.66
C PRO A 183 -1.50 5.28 -13.63
N LEU A 184 -0.33 5.49 -14.23
CA LEU A 184 0.34 6.79 -14.39
C LEU A 184 -0.16 7.61 -15.59
N ARG A 185 -1.09 7.08 -16.39
CA ARG A 185 -1.58 7.69 -17.64
C ARG A 185 -3.11 7.74 -17.66
N PRO A 186 -3.75 8.52 -16.74
CA PRO A 186 -5.19 8.72 -16.75
C PRO A 186 -5.66 9.58 -17.94
N VAL A 187 -6.98 9.69 -18.11
CA VAL A 187 -7.59 10.73 -18.95
C VAL A 187 -7.79 11.97 -18.10
N VAL A 188 -7.25 13.09 -18.55
CA VAL A 188 -7.32 14.40 -17.86
C VAL A 188 -8.20 15.33 -18.66
N ARG A 189 -9.20 15.92 -18.00
CA ARG A 189 -10.01 17.01 -18.54
C ARG A 189 -9.33 18.32 -18.21
N LEU A 190 -8.92 19.08 -19.22
CA LEU A 190 -8.24 20.36 -19.00
C LEU A 190 -9.22 21.39 -18.44
N ASP A 191 -8.74 22.21 -17.50
CA ASP A 191 -9.49 23.34 -16.98
C ASP A 191 -9.41 24.46 -18.02
N GLU A 192 -10.56 24.98 -18.46
CA GLU A 192 -10.59 26.09 -19.41
C GLU A 192 -10.11 27.37 -18.73
N GLN A 193 -9.03 27.96 -19.25
CA GLN A 193 -8.65 29.33 -18.89
C GLN A 193 -9.69 30.28 -19.50
N GLN A 194 -10.66 30.69 -18.69
CA GLN A 194 -11.64 31.78 -18.86
C GLN A 194 -12.09 32.18 -20.28
N GLU A 195 -13.41 32.07 -20.46
CA GLU A 195 -14.30 32.85 -21.32
C GLU A 195 -14.30 32.53 -22.82
N HIS A 196 -15.07 31.50 -23.19
CA HIS A 196 -16.12 31.67 -24.22
C HIS A 196 -17.23 30.62 -24.02
N GLU A 197 -18.48 31.07 -23.89
CA GLU A 197 -19.68 30.24 -23.86
C GLU A 197 -19.71 29.30 -25.06
N GLY A 198 -19.52 27.99 -24.80
CA GLY A 198 -19.69 26.93 -25.79
C GLY A 198 -18.48 26.00 -26.01
N SER A 199 -17.39 26.16 -25.26
CA SER A 199 -16.22 25.28 -25.43
C SER A 199 -16.46 23.89 -24.85
N SER A 200 -16.25 22.88 -25.69
CA SER A 200 -16.33 21.47 -25.32
C SER A 200 -15.15 21.11 -24.43
N SER A 201 -15.39 20.59 -23.23
CA SER A 201 -14.33 20.15 -22.32
C SER A 201 -13.31 19.26 -23.03
N CYS A 202 -12.07 19.72 -23.17
CA CYS A 202 -11.02 18.96 -23.84
C CYS A 202 -10.49 17.87 -22.90
N GLU A 203 -10.68 16.61 -23.26
CA GLU A 203 -10.14 15.46 -22.53
C GLU A 203 -8.92 14.90 -23.27
N ILE A 204 -7.82 14.72 -22.55
CA ILE A 204 -6.58 14.14 -23.06
C ILE A 204 -6.35 12.78 -22.41
N ASP A 205 -6.32 11.73 -23.23
CA ASP A 205 -5.87 10.40 -22.82
C ASP A 205 -4.33 10.34 -22.83
N LEU A 206 -3.72 10.41 -21.64
CA LEU A 206 -2.27 10.39 -21.49
C LEU A 206 -1.64 9.06 -21.95
N SER A 207 -2.41 7.98 -22.11
CA SER A 207 -1.91 6.72 -22.67
C SER A 207 -1.68 6.80 -24.18
N ARG A 208 -2.33 7.75 -24.86
CA ARG A 208 -2.19 8.02 -26.29
C ARG A 208 -1.26 9.21 -26.58
N ALA A 209 -0.88 9.98 -25.56
CA ALA A 209 0.01 11.14 -25.65
C ALA A 209 1.34 10.89 -24.90
N PRO A 210 2.30 10.13 -25.48
CA PRO A 210 3.50 9.69 -24.77
C PRO A 210 4.42 10.83 -24.29
N LEU A 211 4.37 11.99 -24.97
CA LEU A 211 5.17 13.18 -24.66
C LEU A 211 4.61 14.03 -23.52
N VAL A 212 3.35 13.79 -23.13
CA VAL A 212 2.66 14.56 -22.08
C VAL A 212 2.51 13.69 -20.86
N SER A 213 3.06 14.11 -19.72
CA SER A 213 2.92 13.40 -18.44
C SER A 213 2.48 14.35 -17.34
N ILE A 214 2.02 13.80 -16.22
CA ILE A 214 1.70 14.60 -15.03
C ILE A 214 3.02 15.00 -14.35
N ALA A 215 3.18 16.29 -14.11
CA ALA A 215 4.32 16.90 -13.43
C ALA A 215 4.07 17.04 -11.92
N GLU A 216 2.84 17.42 -11.52
CA GLU A 216 2.41 17.64 -10.13
C GLU A 216 0.96 17.22 -9.92
#